data_AF-A0A4Q5VBX2-F1
#
_entry.id   AF-A0A4Q5VBX2-F1
#
_cell.length_a   1.000
_cell.length_b   1.000
_cell.length_c   1.000
_cell.angle_alpha   90.00
_cell.angle_beta   90.00
_cell.angle_gamma   90.00
#
_symmetry.space_group_name_H-M   'P 1'
#
loop_
_entity.id
_entity.type
_entity.pdbx_description
1 polymer ?
#
loop_
_entity_poly.entity_id
_entity_poly.type
_entity_poly.pdbx_seq_one_letter_code
_entity_poly.pdbx_strand_id
1 'polypeptide(L)'
;MSTLGQLVYALAFQVGWFVCITMGNLASILYALVFLICHLSFMAHKHSGKHIGKEILWIIVISCLGLIIETIYFSTGLLYIETQKHLYHRFVLPPLWLICIWVMFSLALRTCLAFLFNKRISTYLICMVFVPINYYAGANLNTQVNINEPFVFSLVLLTLVWLLFWWTLSHVKKSYFEELFNAN
;
A
#
# COMPACT_ATOMS: atom_id res chain seq x y z
N MET A 1 -14.83 -5.25 13.78
CA MET A 1 -15.33 -3.95 13.24
C MET A 1 -16.63 -4.19 12.46
N SER A 2 -17.60 -3.26 12.49
CA SER A 2 -18.86 -3.44 11.74
C SER A 2 -18.64 -3.33 10.23
N THR A 3 -19.54 -3.92 9.43
CA THR A 3 -19.52 -3.84 7.95
C THR A 3 -19.55 -2.40 7.46
N LEU A 4 -20.35 -1.54 8.11
CA LEU A 4 -20.38 -0.10 7.80
C LEU A 4 -19.02 0.56 8.03
N GLY A 5 -18.34 0.22 9.13
CA GLY A 5 -16.99 0.72 9.39
C GLY A 5 -16.00 0.29 8.32
N GLN A 6 -16.08 -0.96 7.83
CA GLN A 6 -15.22 -1.43 6.74
C GLN A 6 -15.47 -0.67 5.45
N LEU A 7 -16.73 -0.38 5.12
CA LEU A 7 -17.06 0.43 3.94
C LEU A 7 -16.53 1.86 4.05
N VAL A 8 -16.66 2.50 5.22
CA VAL A 8 -16.10 3.84 5.45
C VAL A 8 -14.59 3.86 5.23
N TYR A 9 -13.85 2.86 5.75
CA TYR A 9 -12.41 2.73 5.52
C TYR A 9 -12.06 2.50 4.05
N ALA A 10 -12.84 1.66 3.34
CA ALA A 10 -12.62 1.42 1.92
C ALA A 10 -12.83 2.69 1.08
N LEU A 11 -13.88 3.47 1.36
CA LEU A 11 -14.15 4.74 0.69
C LEU A 11 -13.08 5.79 1.00
N ALA A 12 -12.67 5.91 2.27
CA ALA A 12 -11.59 6.81 2.66
C ALA A 12 -10.27 6.44 1.98
N PHE A 13 -9.92 5.15 1.96
CA PHE A 13 -8.74 4.69 1.24
C PHE A 13 -8.80 5.01 -0.26
N GLN A 14 -9.95 4.79 -0.90
CA GLN A 14 -10.12 5.08 -2.33
C GLN A 14 -10.01 6.57 -2.64
N VAL A 15 -10.62 7.44 -1.83
CA VAL A 15 -10.48 8.90 -1.95
C VAL A 15 -9.01 9.31 -1.76
N GLY A 16 -8.35 8.78 -0.74
CA GLY A 16 -6.93 9.04 -0.48
C GLY A 16 -6.03 8.63 -1.63
N TRP A 17 -6.30 7.48 -2.26
CA TRP A 17 -5.58 7.02 -3.45
C TRP A 17 -5.68 8.03 -4.60
N PHE A 18 -6.90 8.52 -4.92
CA PHE A 18 -7.09 9.55 -5.94
C PHE A 18 -6.42 10.88 -5.60
N VAL A 19 -6.49 11.31 -4.33
CA VAL A 19 -5.77 12.50 -3.84
C VAL A 19 -4.27 12.34 -4.06
N CYS A 20 -3.70 11.18 -3.74
CA CYS A 20 -2.27 10.95 -3.89
C CYS A 20 -1.81 10.99 -5.34
N ILE A 21 -2.63 10.47 -6.24
CA ILE A 21 -2.29 10.38 -7.66
C ILE A 21 -2.43 11.71 -8.40
N THR A 22 -3.42 12.54 -8.02
CA THR A 22 -3.80 13.72 -8.81
C THR A 22 -3.43 15.06 -8.19
N MET A 23 -3.29 15.14 -6.86
CA MET A 23 -3.16 16.43 -6.14
C MET A 23 -1.74 16.73 -5.63
N GLY A 24 -0.77 15.84 -5.87
CA GLY A 24 0.63 16.02 -5.53
C GLY A 24 0.98 15.84 -4.05
N ASN A 25 2.25 16.03 -3.71
CA ASN A 25 2.83 15.60 -2.42
C ASN A 25 2.15 16.25 -1.20
N LEU A 26 1.93 17.58 -1.20
CA LEU A 26 1.38 18.26 -0.02
C LEU A 26 -0.01 17.73 0.35
N ALA A 27 -0.92 17.64 -0.64
CA ALA A 27 -2.27 17.10 -0.42
C ALA A 27 -2.23 15.63 0.03
N SER A 28 -1.33 14.83 -0.56
CA SER A 28 -1.11 13.41 -0.20
C SER A 28 -0.70 13.25 1.27
N ILE A 29 0.27 14.06 1.72
CA ILE A 29 0.79 14.03 3.08
C ILE A 29 -0.32 14.44 4.06
N LEU A 30 -1.00 15.55 3.80
CA LEU A 30 -2.07 16.03 4.67
C LEU A 30 -3.19 15.00 4.79
N TYR A 31 -3.62 14.40 3.68
CA TYR A 31 -4.65 13.37 3.68
C TYR A 31 -4.20 12.13 4.47
N ALA A 32 -3.01 11.60 4.17
CA ALA A 32 -2.49 10.41 4.85
C ALA A 32 -2.30 10.65 6.36
N LEU A 33 -1.85 11.84 6.76
CA LEU A 33 -1.71 12.22 8.17
C LEU A 33 -3.07 12.28 8.87
N VAL A 34 -4.07 12.92 8.26
CA VAL A 34 -5.43 12.97 8.83
C VAL A 34 -5.99 11.56 8.96
N PHE A 35 -5.87 10.74 7.92
CA PHE A 35 -6.37 9.37 7.95
C PHE A 35 -5.67 8.52 9.02
N LEU A 36 -4.34 8.65 9.14
CA LEU A 36 -3.53 7.99 10.15
C LEU A 36 -3.92 8.42 11.57
N ILE A 37 -4.05 9.72 11.83
CA ILE A 37 -4.44 10.24 13.15
C ILE A 37 -5.84 9.74 13.50
N CYS A 38 -6.81 9.87 12.60
CA CYS A 38 -8.17 9.37 12.82
C CYS A 38 -8.17 7.86 13.13
N HIS A 39 -7.39 7.06 12.39
CA HIS A 39 -7.26 5.63 12.63
C HIS A 39 -6.67 5.32 14.00
N LEU A 40 -5.53 5.92 14.36
CA LEU A 40 -4.87 5.68 15.64
C LEU A 40 -5.73 6.14 16.82
N SER A 41 -6.38 7.30 16.72
CA SER A 41 -7.34 7.77 17.73
C SER A 41 -8.51 6.80 17.91
N PHE A 42 -9.07 6.29 16.80
CA PHE A 42 -10.15 5.32 16.84
C PHE A 42 -9.72 3.98 17.45
N MET A 43 -8.54 3.45 17.07
CA MET A 43 -8.00 2.21 17.63
C MET A 43 -7.63 2.35 19.11
N ALA A 44 -7.03 3.47 19.50
CA ALA A 44 -6.71 3.78 20.89
C ALA A 44 -7.99 3.84 21.74
N HIS A 45 -9.06 4.45 21.24
CA HIS A 45 -10.33 4.48 21.97
C HIS A 45 -10.98 3.08 22.04
N LYS A 46 -11.12 2.40 20.90
CA LYS A 46 -11.78 1.09 20.79
C LYS A 46 -11.14 0.02 21.67
N HIS A 47 -9.81 0.01 21.76
CA HIS A 47 -9.05 -0.99 22.51
C HIS A 47 -8.54 -0.48 23.85
N SER A 48 -9.00 0.69 24.33
CA SER A 48 -8.54 1.33 25.57
C SER A 48 -7.00 1.44 25.62
N GLY A 49 -6.38 1.80 24.49
CA GLY A 49 -4.93 1.89 24.31
C GLY A 49 -4.20 0.54 24.16
N LYS A 50 -4.89 -0.58 24.41
CA LYS A 50 -4.30 -1.91 24.25
C LYS A 50 -3.95 -2.14 22.77
N HIS A 51 -2.76 -2.65 22.51
CA HIS A 51 -2.22 -2.93 21.17
C HIS A 51 -1.84 -1.72 20.31
N ILE A 52 -1.90 -0.47 20.80
CA ILE A 52 -1.51 0.71 19.99
C ILE A 52 -0.07 0.63 19.47
N GLY A 53 0.85 0.09 20.27
CA GLY A 53 2.23 -0.15 19.83
C GLY A 53 2.33 -1.15 18.68
N LYS A 54 1.46 -2.17 18.64
CA LYS A 54 1.41 -3.13 17.52
C LYS A 54 0.73 -2.55 16.29
N GLU A 55 -0.27 -1.68 16.45
CA GLU A 55 -0.84 -0.92 15.32
C GLU A 55 0.24 -0.03 14.67
N ILE A 56 1.00 0.71 15.47
CA ILE A 56 2.11 1.54 14.96
C ILE A 56 3.18 0.68 14.28
N LEU A 57 3.58 -0.43 14.92
CA LEU A 57 4.57 -1.35 14.33
C LEU A 57 4.08 -1.94 13.01
N TRP A 58 2.79 -2.30 12.91
CA TRP A 58 2.19 -2.78 11.67
C TRP A 58 2.33 -1.74 10.56
N ILE A 59 1.95 -0.50 10.84
CA ILE A 59 2.01 0.62 9.89
C ILE A 59 3.45 0.83 9.41
N ILE A 60 4.42 0.82 10.33
CA ILE A 60 5.85 0.97 10.01
C ILE A 60 6.31 -0.17 9.11
N VAL A 61 6.04 -1.43 9.48
CA VAL A 61 6.48 -2.60 8.71
C VAL A 61 5.93 -2.57 7.29
N ILE A 62 4.62 -2.33 7.12
CA ILE A 62 4.01 -2.27 5.78
C ILE A 62 4.56 -1.10 4.97
N SER A 63 4.72 0.07 5.59
CA SER A 63 5.22 1.26 4.88
C SER A 63 6.68 1.10 4.46
N CYS A 64 7.51 0.49 5.30
CA CYS A 64 8.91 0.18 4.97
C CYS A 64 9.01 -0.87 3.85
N LEU A 65 8.21 -1.94 3.91
CA LEU A 65 8.16 -2.93 2.83
C LEU A 65 7.72 -2.28 1.51
N GLY A 66 6.72 -1.41 1.58
CA GLY A 66 6.26 -0.62 0.44
C GLY A 66 7.37 0.24 -0.15
N LEU A 67 8.05 1.03 0.68
CA LEU A 67 9.19 1.84 0.27
C LEU A 67 10.28 0.99 -0.41
N ILE A 68 10.60 -0.18 0.13
CA ILE A 68 11.59 -1.10 -0.46
C ILE A 68 11.12 -1.58 -1.84
N ILE A 69 9.87 -2.04 -1.95
CA ILE A 69 9.29 -2.55 -3.21
C ILE A 69 9.29 -1.47 -4.28
N GLU A 70 8.81 -0.28 -3.95
CA GLU A 70 8.75 0.82 -4.92
C GLU A 70 10.17 1.27 -5.31
N THR A 71 11.10 1.35 -4.35
CA THR A 71 12.51 1.66 -4.64
C THR A 71 13.12 0.62 -5.59
N ILE A 72 12.80 -0.67 -5.44
CA ILE A 72 13.21 -1.71 -6.38
C ILE A 72 12.63 -1.42 -7.76
N TYR A 73 11.34 -1.11 -7.88
CA TYR A 73 10.72 -0.83 -9.18
C TYR A 73 11.34 0.37 -9.89
N PHE A 74 11.59 1.47 -9.19
CA PHE A 74 12.24 2.65 -9.78
C PHE A 74 13.72 2.41 -10.09
N SER A 75 14.46 1.74 -9.20
CA SER A 75 15.91 1.51 -9.38
C SER A 75 16.21 0.47 -10.47
N THR A 76 15.33 -0.51 -10.66
CA THR A 76 15.42 -1.51 -11.75
C THR A 76 14.86 -0.98 -13.08
N GLY A 77 14.19 0.17 -13.05
CA GLY A 77 13.61 0.78 -14.24
C GLY A 77 12.29 0.16 -14.71
N LEU A 78 11.61 -0.64 -13.87
CA LEU A 78 10.26 -1.13 -14.16
C LEU A 78 9.23 0.02 -14.14
N LEU A 79 9.43 0.95 -13.21
CA LEU A 79 8.76 2.25 -13.17
C LEU A 79 9.79 3.36 -13.37
N TYR A 80 9.37 4.48 -13.94
CA TYR A 80 10.24 5.63 -14.09
C TYR A 80 9.49 6.94 -13.92
N ILE A 81 10.20 7.97 -13.46
CA ILE A 81 9.71 9.33 -13.42
C ILE A 81 10.07 10.00 -14.73
N GLU A 82 9.13 10.64 -15.43
CA GLU A 82 9.35 11.17 -16.79
C GLU A 82 10.56 12.13 -16.85
N THR A 83 10.74 12.95 -15.82
CA THR A 83 11.88 13.90 -15.69
C THR A 83 13.22 13.21 -15.40
N GLN A 84 13.22 11.91 -15.14
CA GLN A 84 14.38 11.11 -14.73
C GLN A 84 14.59 9.87 -15.61
N LYS A 85 14.04 9.88 -16.83
CA LYS A 85 14.09 8.77 -17.81
C LYS A 85 15.51 8.30 -18.20
N HIS A 86 16.58 8.93 -17.71
CA HIS A 86 17.97 8.51 -17.97
C HIS A 86 18.69 7.94 -16.74
N LEU A 87 18.01 7.83 -15.59
CA LEU A 87 18.60 7.36 -14.33
C LEU A 87 18.39 5.86 -14.05
N TYR A 88 18.01 5.07 -15.05
CA TYR A 88 17.94 3.61 -14.95
C TYR A 88 19.28 3.05 -14.42
N HIS A 89 19.25 2.07 -13.51
CA HIS A 89 20.41 1.50 -12.80
C HIS A 89 21.08 2.37 -11.73
N ARG A 90 20.42 3.43 -11.25
CA ARG A 90 20.83 4.14 -10.03
C ARG A 90 19.80 3.91 -8.92
N PHE A 91 20.22 4.16 -7.69
CA PHE A 91 19.29 4.17 -6.55
C PHE A 91 18.32 5.34 -6.72
N VAL A 92 17.04 5.02 -7.01
CA VAL A 92 15.97 6.00 -7.21
C VAL A 92 14.87 5.75 -6.19
N LEU A 93 14.60 6.76 -5.37
CA LEU A 93 13.51 6.72 -4.40
C LEU A 93 12.18 7.02 -5.11
N PRO A 94 11.08 6.34 -4.70
CA PRO A 94 9.76 6.65 -5.19
C PRO A 94 9.31 8.06 -4.75
N PRO A 95 8.36 8.67 -5.48
CA PRO A 95 7.80 9.95 -5.08
C PRO A 95 7.03 9.82 -3.76
N LEU A 96 7.02 10.90 -2.97
CA LEU A 96 6.48 10.88 -1.61
C LEU A 96 4.98 10.54 -1.56
N TRP A 97 4.19 10.99 -2.55
CA TRP A 97 2.78 10.63 -2.66
C TRP A 97 2.54 9.11 -2.75
N LEU A 98 3.46 8.35 -3.35
CA LEU A 98 3.35 6.89 -3.45
C LEU A 98 3.60 6.23 -2.11
N ILE A 99 4.49 6.79 -1.29
CA ILE A 99 4.71 6.33 0.09
C ILE A 99 3.49 6.63 0.96
N CYS A 100 2.80 7.75 0.75
CA CYS A 100 1.53 8.04 1.42
C CYS A 100 0.47 6.96 1.13
N ILE A 101 0.41 6.45 -0.11
CA ILE A 101 -0.48 5.31 -0.45
C ILE A 101 -0.14 4.08 0.38
N TRP A 102 1.14 3.75 0.54
CA TRP A 102 1.56 2.60 1.37
C TRP A 102 1.20 2.75 2.85
N VAL A 103 1.31 3.96 3.41
CA VAL A 103 0.83 4.25 4.77
C VAL A 103 -0.67 3.99 4.87
N MET A 104 -1.48 4.55 3.98
CA MET A 104 -2.93 4.34 4.00
C MET A 104 -3.32 2.87 3.72
N PHE A 105 -2.57 2.20 2.86
CA PHE A 105 -2.77 0.78 2.54
C PHE A 105 -2.53 -0.10 3.76
N SER A 106 -1.56 0.24 4.62
CA SER A 106 -1.37 -0.46 5.89
C SER A 106 -2.61 -0.40 6.79
N LEU A 107 -3.30 0.74 6.82
CA LEU A 107 -4.54 0.93 7.57
C LEU A 107 -5.68 0.13 6.93
N ALA A 108 -5.78 0.13 5.60
CA ALA A 108 -6.77 -0.64 4.86
C ALA A 108 -6.60 -2.15 5.09
N LEU A 109 -5.37 -2.68 5.00
CA LEU A 109 -5.03 -4.08 5.30
C LEU A 109 -5.45 -4.51 6.69
N ARG A 110 -5.37 -3.60 7.66
CA ARG A 110 -5.76 -3.85 9.04
C ARG A 110 -7.29 -3.85 9.24
N THR A 111 -8.02 -3.17 8.36
CA THR A 111 -9.44 -2.86 8.52
C THR A 111 -10.31 -3.48 7.44
N CYS A 112 -10.51 -2.79 6.32
CA CYS A 112 -11.44 -3.19 5.26
C CYS A 112 -10.88 -4.29 4.34
N LEU A 113 -9.57 -4.46 4.27
CA LEU A 113 -8.89 -5.50 3.48
C LEU A 113 -8.40 -6.68 4.33
N ALA A 114 -8.74 -6.73 5.62
CA ALA A 114 -8.30 -7.80 6.52
C ALA A 114 -8.76 -9.20 6.07
N PHE A 115 -9.86 -9.28 5.31
CA PHE A 115 -10.37 -10.55 4.76
C PHE A 115 -9.38 -11.25 3.82
N LEU A 116 -8.44 -10.51 3.23
CA LEU A 116 -7.40 -11.06 2.35
C LEU A 116 -6.51 -12.06 3.09
N PHE A 117 -6.36 -11.95 4.42
CA PHE A 117 -5.57 -12.90 5.21
C PHE A 117 -6.27 -14.25 5.42
N ASN A 118 -7.58 -14.36 5.18
CA ASN A 118 -8.35 -15.56 5.50
C ASN A 118 -8.26 -16.66 4.43
N LYS A 119 -8.12 -16.29 3.14
CA LYS A 119 -8.12 -17.24 2.02
C LYS A 119 -6.94 -17.00 1.09
N ARG A 120 -5.82 -17.69 1.36
CA ARG A 120 -4.54 -17.51 0.66
C ARG A 120 -4.67 -17.57 -0.87
N ILE A 121 -5.32 -18.61 -1.39
CA ILE A 121 -5.47 -18.81 -2.84
C ILE A 121 -6.29 -17.67 -3.48
N SER A 122 -7.42 -17.31 -2.87
CA SER A 122 -8.24 -16.19 -3.36
C SER A 122 -7.47 -14.89 -3.38
N THR A 123 -6.63 -14.63 -2.38
CA THR A 123 -5.81 -13.42 -2.36
C THR A 123 -4.75 -13.40 -3.43
N TYR A 124 -4.07 -14.53 -3.70
CA TYR A 124 -3.12 -14.58 -4.81
C TYR A 124 -3.81 -14.29 -6.15
N LEU A 125 -5.02 -14.82 -6.38
CA LEU A 125 -5.81 -14.51 -7.59
C LEU A 125 -6.20 -13.02 -7.65
N ILE A 126 -6.64 -12.45 -6.52
CA ILE A 126 -6.93 -11.01 -6.42
C ILE A 126 -5.68 -10.21 -6.75
N CYS A 127 -4.51 -10.54 -6.18
CA CYS A 127 -3.26 -9.85 -6.48
C CYS A 127 -2.91 -9.94 -7.97
N MET A 128 -3.00 -11.13 -8.58
CA MET A 128 -2.68 -11.30 -10.01
C MET A 128 -3.53 -10.43 -10.94
N VAL A 129 -4.78 -10.13 -10.55
CA VAL A 129 -5.70 -9.31 -11.37
C VAL A 129 -5.60 -7.83 -11.00
N PHE A 130 -5.73 -7.49 -9.72
CA PHE A 130 -5.90 -6.12 -9.28
C PHE A 130 -4.58 -5.34 -9.17
N VAL A 131 -3.45 -6.00 -8.92
CA VAL A 131 -2.13 -5.32 -8.91
C VAL A 131 -1.80 -4.70 -10.26
N PRO A 132 -1.76 -5.44 -11.39
CA PRO A 132 -1.43 -4.83 -12.67
C PRO A 132 -2.45 -3.78 -13.10
N ILE A 133 -3.74 -3.98 -12.81
CA ILE A 133 -4.78 -2.97 -13.06
C ILE A 133 -4.50 -1.69 -12.25
N ASN A 134 -4.12 -1.81 -10.98
CA ASN A 134 -3.84 -0.66 -10.13
C ASN A 134 -2.61 0.14 -10.61
N TYR A 135 -1.52 -0.53 -11.01
CA TYR A 135 -0.36 0.17 -11.57
C TYR A 135 -0.67 0.79 -12.94
N TYR A 136 -1.44 0.10 -13.79
CA TYR A 136 -1.86 0.65 -15.07
C TYR A 136 -2.75 1.88 -14.90
N ALA A 137 -3.75 1.82 -14.02
CA ALA A 137 -4.60 2.97 -13.72
C ALA A 137 -3.79 4.11 -13.11
N GLY A 138 -2.86 3.81 -12.20
CA GLY A 138 -1.95 4.79 -11.61
C GLY A 138 -1.11 5.50 -12.66
N ALA A 139 -0.47 4.76 -13.57
CA ALA A 139 0.36 5.32 -14.64
C ALA A 139 -0.44 6.15 -15.66
N ASN A 140 -1.71 5.83 -15.90
CA ASN A 140 -2.56 6.62 -16.81
C ASN A 140 -3.13 7.88 -16.16
N LEU A 141 -3.39 7.85 -14.85
CA LEU A 141 -3.97 8.98 -14.12
C LEU A 141 -2.91 9.93 -13.55
N ASN A 142 -1.70 9.42 -13.30
CA ASN A 142 -0.57 10.20 -12.84
C ASN A 142 0.32 10.60 -14.02
N THR A 143 0.63 11.88 -14.17
CA THR A 143 1.49 12.37 -15.26
C THR A 143 2.99 12.27 -14.96
N GLN A 144 3.38 11.85 -13.76
CA GLN A 144 4.77 11.85 -13.29
C GLN A 144 5.44 10.48 -13.41
N VAL A 145 4.69 9.39 -13.17
CA VAL A 145 5.22 8.01 -13.11
C VAL A 145 4.64 7.16 -14.22
N ASN A 146 5.52 6.54 -15.00
CA ASN A 146 5.16 5.68 -16.13
C ASN A 146 5.71 4.26 -15.95
N ILE A 147 5.06 3.30 -16.61
CA ILE A 147 5.51 1.91 -16.70
C ILE A 147 6.46 1.79 -17.90
N ASN A 148 7.62 1.16 -17.71
CA ASN A 148 8.63 1.06 -18.77
C ASN A 148 8.34 -0.07 -19.76
N GLU A 149 8.89 0.06 -20.97
CA GLU A 149 8.83 -0.97 -22.01
C GLU A 149 9.87 -2.08 -21.76
N PRO A 150 9.58 -3.35 -22.11
CA PRO A 150 8.31 -3.84 -22.67
C PRO A 150 7.18 -3.86 -21.63
N PHE A 151 6.07 -3.20 -21.95
CA PHE A 151 5.00 -2.87 -20.99
C PHE A 151 4.43 -4.09 -20.24
N VAL A 152 4.09 -5.16 -20.98
CA VAL A 152 3.52 -6.39 -20.40
C VAL A 152 4.53 -7.08 -19.48
N PHE A 153 5.80 -7.08 -19.88
CA PHE A 153 6.87 -7.70 -19.09
C PHE A 153 7.05 -6.97 -17.75
N SER A 154 7.06 -5.64 -17.76
CA SER A 154 7.11 -4.82 -16.54
C SER A 154 5.93 -5.14 -15.63
N LEU A 155 4.70 -5.13 -16.13
CA LEU A 155 3.50 -5.46 -15.33
C LEU A 155 3.56 -6.85 -14.70
N VAL A 156 4.05 -7.86 -15.44
CA VAL A 156 4.21 -9.22 -14.92
C VAL A 156 5.23 -9.22 -13.77
N LEU A 157 6.39 -8.58 -13.93
CA LEU A 157 7.41 -8.52 -12.88
C LEU A 157 6.94 -7.80 -11.62
N LEU A 158 6.27 -6.64 -11.76
CA LEU A 158 5.64 -5.97 -10.63
C LEU A 158 4.65 -6.88 -9.90
N THR A 159 3.82 -7.61 -10.67
CA THR A 159 2.84 -8.53 -10.09
C THR A 159 3.52 -9.67 -9.32
N LEU A 160 4.59 -10.26 -9.86
CA LEU A 160 5.36 -11.31 -9.19
C LEU A 160 5.97 -10.83 -7.87
N VAL A 161 6.51 -9.61 -7.83
CA VAL A 161 7.03 -9.01 -6.59
C VAL A 161 5.92 -8.80 -5.57
N TRP A 162 4.72 -8.41 -6.00
CA TRP A 162 3.55 -8.33 -5.11
C TRP A 162 3.09 -9.68 -4.57
N LEU A 163 3.16 -10.76 -5.35
CA LEU A 163 2.86 -12.11 -4.85
C LEU A 163 3.87 -12.55 -3.79
N LEU A 164 5.16 -12.22 -3.99
CA LEU A 164 6.20 -12.45 -3.00
C LEU A 164 5.95 -11.61 -1.73
N PHE A 165 5.61 -10.33 -1.88
CA PHE A 165 5.20 -9.47 -0.77
C PHE A 165 4.03 -10.08 0.01
N TRP A 166 3.01 -10.58 -0.68
CA TRP A 166 1.87 -11.19 0.00
C TRP A 166 2.28 -12.45 0.76
N TRP A 167 3.14 -13.28 0.16
CA TRP A 167 3.70 -14.45 0.81
C TRP A 167 4.46 -14.06 2.08
N THR A 168 5.42 -13.13 2.02
CA THR A 168 6.19 -12.69 3.19
C THR A 168 5.30 -12.06 4.26
N LEU A 169 4.37 -11.18 3.86
CA LEU A 169 3.46 -10.51 4.76
C LEU A 169 2.56 -11.50 5.51
N SER A 170 2.06 -12.54 4.85
CA SER A 170 1.24 -13.55 5.50
C SER A 170 1.99 -14.32 6.60
N HIS A 171 3.30 -14.53 6.44
CA HIS A 171 4.15 -15.14 7.45
C HIS A 171 4.44 -14.17 8.61
N VAL A 172 4.80 -12.92 8.28
CA VAL A 172 5.06 -11.87 9.30
C VAL A 172 3.81 -11.62 10.14
N LYS A 173 2.63 -11.51 9.51
CA LYS A 173 1.35 -11.37 10.22
C LYS A 173 1.15 -12.50 11.22
N LYS A 174 1.32 -13.75 10.77
CA LYS A 174 1.13 -14.95 11.62
C LYS A 174 2.08 -14.96 12.82
N SER A 175 3.33 -14.54 12.64
CA SER A 175 4.34 -14.58 13.70
C SER A 175 4.24 -13.44 14.70
N TYR A 176 3.92 -12.21 14.26
CA TYR A 176 4.05 -11.01 15.11
C TYR A 176 2.73 -10.27 15.38
N PHE A 177 1.77 -10.40 14.47
CA PHE A 177 0.54 -9.59 14.47
C PHE A 177 -0.74 -10.42 14.61
N GLU A 178 -0.66 -11.72 14.84
CA GLU A 178 -1.84 -12.59 14.95
C GLU A 178 -2.81 -12.09 16.03
N GLU A 179 -2.28 -11.73 17.21
CA GLU A 179 -3.08 -11.16 18.30
C GLU A 179 -3.78 -9.85 17.90
N LEU A 180 -3.13 -9.03 17.06
CA LEU A 180 -3.64 -7.74 16.65
C LEU A 180 -4.88 -7.96 15.78
N PHE A 181 -4.80 -8.90 14.85
CA PHE A 181 -5.91 -9.27 13.98
C PHE A 181 -7.05 -9.97 14.72
N ASN A 182 -6.75 -10.73 15.78
CA ASN A 182 -7.76 -11.41 16.60
C ASN A 182 -8.47 -10.47 17.58
N ALA A 183 -7.90 -9.31 17.88
CA ALA A 183 -8.52 -8.33 18.80
C ALA A 183 -9.71 -7.55 18.19
N ASN A 184 -10.11 -7.82 16.93
CA ASN A 184 -10.78 -6.85 16.06
C ASN A 184 -12.30 -6.95 15.93
#